data_AF-A0A921CLU9-F1
#
_entry.id   AF-A0A921CLU9-F1
#
_cell.length_a   1.000
_cell.length_b   1.000
_cell.length_c   1.000
_cell.angle_alpha   90.00
_cell.angle_beta   90.00
_cell.angle_gamma   90.00
#
_symmetry.space_group_name_H-M   'P 1'
#
loop_
_entity.id
_entity.type
_entity.pdbx_description
1 polymer ?
#
loop_
_entity_poly.entity_id
_entity_poly.type
_entity_poly.pdbx_seq_one_letter_code
_entity_poly.pdbx_strand_id
1 'polypeptide(L)'
;MDFTCLGAYRQLVVARSTSERVLAVAQDGGVVTTILQRGLHEDFDGALICKKDSQWRPLPGVGATAEDILQGAGSSYVMCPTLSALRAVPEGMRLALVGTPCQVNALRRLQDKGDLRALQVKLAVGLFCSHSFSYEGLIEAKLRHDLGLKPEEIRKMNIKGRFLIELFSGETKELPLKELRPYVRPACTRCHDFTGEKADISVGAVGLDGKNFVIVRTALGKALLDRLEGSGQIETYPVDLYQKELEVLVRLALKKRTIPV
;
A
#
# COMPACT_ATOMS: atom_id res chain seq x y z
N MET A 1 -7.06 -16.39 18.91
CA MET A 1 -7.58 -15.20 18.20
C MET A 1 -8.25 -15.66 16.93
N ASP A 2 -9.40 -15.10 16.58
CA ASP A 2 -10.04 -15.35 15.28
C ASP A 2 -9.35 -14.50 14.21
N PHE A 3 -8.69 -15.17 13.24
CA PHE A 3 -7.97 -14.51 12.14
C PHE A 3 -8.79 -14.45 10.85
N THR A 4 -10.04 -14.91 10.85
CA THR A 4 -10.93 -14.87 9.67
C THR A 4 -11.13 -13.45 9.15
N CYS A 5 -11.01 -12.44 10.03
CA CYS A 5 -11.11 -11.04 9.65
C CYS A 5 -10.00 -10.55 8.70
N LEU A 6 -8.90 -11.30 8.57
CA LEU A 6 -7.79 -11.00 7.66
C LEU A 6 -8.00 -11.54 6.23
N GLY A 7 -9.13 -12.23 6.00
CA GLY A 7 -9.44 -12.94 4.76
C GLY A 7 -8.71 -14.27 4.65
N ALA A 8 -8.95 -15.02 3.57
CA ALA A 8 -8.23 -16.26 3.31
C ALA A 8 -6.75 -15.97 2.98
N TYR A 9 -5.85 -16.74 3.57
CA TYR A 9 -4.42 -16.66 3.31
C TYR A 9 -3.74 -18.01 3.52
N ARG A 10 -2.55 -18.15 2.93
CA ARG A 10 -1.68 -19.34 3.04
C ARG A 10 -0.62 -19.17 4.12
N GLN A 11 -0.08 -17.97 4.24
CA GLN A 11 1.00 -17.66 5.17
C GLN A 11 0.92 -16.19 5.61
N LEU A 12 1.30 -15.93 6.85
CA LEU A 12 1.47 -14.60 7.41
C LEU A 12 2.84 -14.52 8.08
N VAL A 13 3.67 -13.58 7.64
CA VAL A 13 5.00 -13.31 8.21
C VAL A 13 5.19 -11.83 8.44
N VAL A 14 6.21 -11.48 9.22
CA VAL A 14 6.76 -10.13 9.23
C VAL A 14 8.00 -10.11 8.35
N ALA A 15 8.19 -9.06 7.55
CA ALA A 15 9.30 -8.97 6.62
C ALA A 15 9.86 -7.55 6.47
N ARG A 16 11.11 -7.46 6.01
CA ARG A 16 11.81 -6.21 5.70
C ARG A 16 12.76 -6.42 4.52
N SER A 17 12.89 -5.42 3.64
CA SER A 17 13.90 -5.38 2.59
C SER A 17 15.32 -5.32 3.16
N THR A 18 16.27 -6.01 2.54
CA THR A 18 17.71 -5.90 2.85
C THR A 18 18.39 -4.77 2.06
N SER A 19 17.71 -4.17 1.08
CA SER A 19 18.27 -3.07 0.27
C SER A 19 18.18 -1.73 0.99
N GLU A 20 19.34 -1.14 1.31
CA GLU A 20 19.43 0.20 1.90
C GLU A 20 18.78 1.28 1.03
N ARG A 21 18.95 1.19 -0.30
CA ARG A 21 18.33 2.12 -1.26
C ARG A 21 16.80 2.08 -1.19
N VAL A 22 16.21 0.89 -1.02
CA VAL A 22 14.77 0.74 -0.82
C VAL A 22 14.35 1.29 0.54
N LEU A 23 15.09 0.95 1.60
CA LEU A 23 14.78 1.37 2.96
C LEU A 23 14.83 2.90 3.14
N ALA A 24 15.70 3.59 2.40
CA ALA A 24 15.81 5.05 2.44
C ALA A 24 14.53 5.78 1.97
N VAL A 25 13.72 5.16 1.11
CA VAL A 25 12.52 5.77 0.52
C VAL A 25 11.21 5.07 0.92
N ALA A 26 11.29 3.91 1.58
CA ALA A 26 10.13 3.13 1.96
C ALA A 26 9.28 3.80 3.05
N GLN A 27 7.97 3.50 3.05
CA GLN A 27 7.11 3.90 4.17
C GLN A 27 7.52 3.18 5.46
N ASP A 28 7.76 1.88 5.36
CA ASP A 28 8.06 1.00 6.48
C ASP A 28 9.15 -0.02 6.04
N GLY A 29 8.84 -1.32 6.00
CA GLY A 29 9.80 -2.38 5.68
C GLY A 29 10.24 -2.49 4.21
N GLY A 30 9.68 -1.70 3.28
CA GLY A 30 10.12 -1.68 1.88
C GLY A 30 9.74 -2.91 1.04
N VAL A 31 8.95 -3.84 1.60
CA VAL A 31 8.66 -5.13 0.97
C VAL A 31 7.96 -4.99 -0.40
N VAL A 32 7.03 -4.04 -0.54
CA VAL A 32 6.34 -3.79 -1.82
C VAL A 32 7.31 -3.39 -2.92
N THR A 33 8.21 -2.46 -2.62
CA THR A 33 9.22 -1.97 -3.57
C THR A 33 10.16 -3.11 -3.98
N THR A 34 10.60 -3.94 -3.02
CA THR A 34 11.46 -5.10 -3.29
C THR A 34 10.76 -6.15 -4.15
N ILE A 35 9.48 -6.45 -3.87
CA ILE A 35 8.63 -7.29 -4.73
C ILE A 35 8.62 -6.77 -6.16
N LEU A 36 8.36 -5.47 -6.33
CA LEU A 36 8.27 -4.88 -7.65
C LEU A 36 9.61 -4.91 -8.40
N GLN A 37 10.71 -4.56 -7.73
CA GLN A 37 12.03 -4.58 -8.34
C GLN A 37 12.46 -5.99 -8.73
N ARG A 38 12.11 -7.01 -7.94
CA ARG A 38 12.45 -8.39 -8.26
C ARG A 38 11.66 -8.92 -9.45
N GLY A 39 10.36 -8.66 -9.49
CA GLY A 39 9.53 -9.18 -10.58
C GLY A 39 9.64 -8.40 -11.89
N LEU A 40 10.24 -7.20 -11.89
CA LEU A 40 10.40 -6.39 -13.09
C LEU A 40 11.32 -7.09 -14.10
N HIS A 41 10.88 -7.15 -15.36
CA HIS A 41 11.50 -7.86 -16.50
C HIS A 41 11.51 -9.40 -16.41
N GLU A 42 11.37 -9.99 -15.22
CA GLU A 42 11.21 -11.44 -15.04
C GLU A 42 9.73 -11.85 -15.13
N ASP A 43 8.91 -11.38 -14.19
CA ASP A 43 7.50 -11.75 -14.02
C ASP A 43 6.54 -10.79 -14.74
N PHE A 44 6.90 -9.51 -14.80
CA PHE A 44 6.11 -8.45 -15.43
C PHE A 44 7.00 -7.36 -16.05
N ASP A 45 6.48 -6.67 -17.04
CA ASP A 45 7.19 -5.65 -17.82
C ASP A 45 7.01 -4.24 -17.23
N GLY A 46 6.03 -4.07 -16.34
CA GLY A 46 5.81 -2.83 -15.59
C GLY A 46 4.83 -3.00 -14.42
N ALA A 47 4.76 -2.00 -13.56
CA ALA A 47 3.89 -1.98 -12.40
C ALA A 47 2.99 -0.74 -12.40
N LEU A 48 1.69 -0.93 -12.24
CA LEU A 48 0.74 0.14 -11.97
C LEU A 48 0.96 0.62 -10.53
N ILE A 49 1.54 1.81 -10.40
CA ILE A 49 1.94 2.42 -9.14
C ILE A 49 1.37 3.83 -9.03
N CYS A 50 1.46 4.40 -7.83
CA CYS A 50 1.17 5.81 -7.61
C CYS A 50 2.45 6.56 -7.25
N LYS A 51 2.87 7.48 -8.13
CA LYS A 51 3.87 8.48 -7.80
C LYS A 51 3.19 9.68 -7.14
N LYS A 52 3.97 10.63 -6.64
CA LYS A 52 3.48 11.91 -6.14
C LYS A 52 4.39 13.03 -6.61
N ASP A 53 3.82 14.18 -6.96
CA ASP A 53 4.61 15.38 -7.23
C ASP A 53 5.04 16.09 -5.93
N SER A 54 5.77 17.20 -6.06
CA SER A 54 6.20 18.01 -4.91
C SER A 54 5.04 18.64 -4.14
N GLN A 55 3.84 18.70 -4.74
CA GLN A 55 2.61 19.19 -4.12
C GLN A 55 1.78 18.06 -3.50
N TRP A 56 2.35 16.85 -3.38
CA TRP A 56 1.68 15.63 -2.89
C TRP A 56 0.47 15.19 -3.74
N ARG A 57 0.35 15.66 -4.98
CA ARG A 57 -0.71 15.21 -5.89
C ARG A 57 -0.41 13.78 -6.34
N PRO A 58 -1.39 12.87 -6.25
CA PRO A 58 -1.21 11.50 -6.69
C PRO A 58 -1.12 11.44 -8.22
N LEU A 59 -0.06 10.83 -8.74
CA LEU A 59 0.20 10.63 -10.15
C LEU A 59 0.16 9.12 -10.46
N PRO A 60 -0.99 8.57 -10.91
CA PRO A 60 -1.07 7.18 -11.32
C PRO A 60 -0.24 6.96 -12.59
N GLY A 61 0.50 5.86 -12.66
CA GLY A 61 1.32 5.56 -13.83
C GLY A 61 1.86 4.15 -13.85
N VAL A 62 2.62 3.86 -14.89
CA VAL A 62 3.35 2.59 -15.05
C VAL A 62 4.81 2.84 -14.69
N GLY A 63 5.32 2.13 -13.68
CA GLY A 63 6.75 2.05 -13.44
C GLY A 63 7.34 0.89 -14.22
N ALA A 64 8.23 1.18 -15.17
CA ALA A 64 8.86 0.18 -16.05
C ALA A 64 10.38 0.08 -15.82
N THR A 65 10.90 0.82 -14.83
CA THR A 65 12.30 0.78 -14.40
C THR A 65 12.39 0.70 -12.88
N ALA A 66 13.55 0.26 -12.37
CA ALA A 66 13.81 0.25 -10.93
C ALA A 66 13.68 1.64 -10.28
N GLU A 67 14.02 2.70 -11.03
CA GLU A 67 13.91 4.08 -10.58
C GLU A 67 12.44 4.55 -10.52
N ASP A 68 11.63 4.18 -11.52
CA ASP A 68 10.19 4.47 -11.47
C ASP A 68 9.52 3.82 -10.25
N ILE A 69 9.92 2.58 -9.94
CA ILE A 69 9.42 1.83 -8.79
C ILE A 69 9.82 2.54 -7.48
N LEU A 70 11.06 3.03 -7.37
CA LEU A 70 11.51 3.80 -6.20
C LEU A 70 10.75 5.11 -6.03
N GLN A 71 10.44 5.82 -7.13
CA GLN A 71 9.64 7.05 -7.08
C GLN A 71 8.19 6.81 -6.61
N GLY A 72 7.68 5.59 -6.78
CA GLY A 72 6.38 5.17 -6.23
C GLY A 72 6.42 4.77 -4.75
N ALA A 73 7.59 4.75 -4.11
CA ALA A 73 7.73 4.36 -2.72
C ALA A 73 7.20 5.44 -1.74
N GLY A 74 6.83 4.98 -0.55
CA GLY A 74 6.26 5.82 0.51
C GLY A 74 4.75 6.03 0.33
N SER A 75 4.03 6.06 1.44
CA SER A 75 2.57 6.18 1.40
C SER A 75 2.13 7.59 1.06
N SER A 76 1.12 7.69 0.19
CA SER A 76 0.24 8.86 0.11
C SER A 76 -1.13 8.47 0.68
N TYR A 77 -1.68 9.31 1.55
CA TYR A 77 -3.00 9.07 2.14
C TYR A 77 -4.15 9.64 1.28
N VAL A 78 -3.82 10.30 0.16
CA VAL A 78 -4.77 10.77 -0.85
C VAL A 78 -5.09 9.64 -1.83
N MET A 79 -6.34 9.56 -2.29
CA MET A 79 -6.72 8.55 -3.27
C MET A 79 -5.99 8.75 -4.60
N CYS A 80 -5.35 7.70 -5.09
CA CYS A 80 -4.75 7.65 -6.41
C CYS A 80 -5.52 6.68 -7.30
N PRO A 81 -6.00 7.07 -8.49
CA PRO A 81 -6.74 6.17 -9.36
C PRO A 81 -5.79 5.28 -10.18
N THR A 82 -4.98 4.44 -9.53
CA THR A 82 -3.90 3.64 -10.15
C THR A 82 -4.36 2.82 -11.37
N LEU A 83 -5.57 2.26 -11.34
CA LEU A 83 -6.13 1.50 -12.48
C LEU A 83 -6.40 2.35 -13.73
N SER A 84 -6.49 3.68 -13.61
CA SER A 84 -6.66 4.56 -14.78
C SER A 84 -5.46 4.49 -15.72
N ALA A 85 -4.27 4.17 -15.20
CA ALA A 85 -3.05 4.02 -16.00
C ALA A 85 -3.14 2.89 -17.01
N LEU A 86 -4.03 1.89 -16.81
CA LEU A 86 -4.29 0.83 -17.79
C LEU A 86 -4.69 1.37 -19.18
N ARG A 87 -5.31 2.55 -19.26
CA ARG A 87 -5.73 3.15 -20.53
C ARG A 87 -4.56 3.48 -21.46
N ALA A 88 -3.38 3.75 -20.89
CA ALA A 88 -2.18 4.12 -21.62
C ALA A 88 -1.21 2.95 -21.82
N VAL A 89 -1.53 1.75 -21.30
CA VAL A 89 -0.67 0.57 -21.46
C VAL A 89 -0.92 -0.07 -22.83
N PRO A 90 0.13 -0.36 -23.62
CA PRO A 90 -0.02 -1.13 -24.85
C PRO A 90 -0.45 -2.57 -24.56
N GLU A 91 -1.09 -3.19 -25.55
CA GLU A 91 -1.47 -4.60 -25.47
C GLU A 91 -0.23 -5.51 -25.31
N GLY A 92 -0.41 -6.64 -24.63
CA GLY A 92 0.64 -7.64 -24.46
C GLY A 92 1.62 -7.40 -23.30
N MET A 93 1.67 -6.21 -22.69
CA MET A 93 2.48 -6.00 -21.49
C MET A 93 1.93 -6.81 -20.32
N ARG A 94 2.80 -7.53 -19.62
CA ARG A 94 2.52 -8.16 -18.33
C ARG A 94 2.70 -7.12 -17.23
N LEU A 95 1.69 -6.95 -16.38
CA LEU A 95 1.70 -5.90 -15.37
C LEU A 95 1.62 -6.45 -13.94
N ALA A 96 2.22 -5.73 -13.00
CA ALA A 96 1.84 -5.79 -11.59
C ALA A 96 0.91 -4.62 -11.24
N LEU A 97 0.09 -4.77 -10.20
CA LEU A 97 -0.67 -3.68 -9.58
C LEU A 97 -0.24 -3.54 -8.12
N VAL A 98 0.08 -2.32 -7.69
CA VAL A 98 0.05 -1.96 -6.26
C VAL A 98 -1.22 -1.17 -5.98
N GLY A 99 -2.09 -1.71 -5.13
CA GLY A 99 -3.38 -1.11 -4.89
C GLY A 99 -3.91 -1.34 -3.48
N THR A 100 -4.68 -0.37 -3.00
CA THR A 100 -5.54 -0.53 -1.81
C THR A 100 -6.66 -1.54 -2.08
N PRO A 101 -7.37 -2.03 -1.04
CA PRO A 101 -8.34 -3.12 -1.18
C PRO A 101 -9.42 -2.86 -2.22
N CYS A 102 -9.94 -1.63 -2.31
CA CYS A 102 -10.96 -1.29 -3.30
C CYS A 102 -10.44 -1.33 -4.74
N GLN A 103 -9.16 -1.00 -4.97
CA GLN A 103 -8.54 -1.06 -6.29
C GLN A 103 -8.25 -2.50 -6.71
N VAL A 104 -7.78 -3.33 -5.79
CA VAL A 104 -7.62 -4.77 -6.06
C VAL A 104 -8.97 -5.42 -6.35
N ASN A 105 -10.01 -5.09 -5.58
CA ASN A 105 -11.37 -5.55 -5.85
C ASN A 105 -11.89 -5.09 -7.22
N ALA A 106 -11.63 -3.85 -7.62
CA ALA A 106 -11.99 -3.33 -8.92
C ALA A 106 -11.25 -4.07 -10.06
N LEU A 107 -9.95 -4.34 -9.88
CA LEU A 107 -9.16 -5.14 -10.82
C LEU A 107 -9.79 -6.52 -11.02
N ARG A 108 -10.03 -7.27 -9.93
CA ARG A 108 -10.59 -8.62 -10.03
C ARG A 108 -11.95 -8.63 -10.73
N ARG A 109 -12.82 -7.66 -10.42
CA ARG A 109 -14.12 -7.52 -11.11
C ARG A 109 -13.98 -7.24 -12.62
N LEU A 110 -12.95 -6.51 -13.04
CA LEU A 110 -12.69 -6.28 -14.46
C LEU A 110 -12.17 -7.57 -15.13
N GLN A 111 -11.28 -8.29 -14.45
CA GLN A 111 -10.76 -9.58 -14.93
C GLN A 111 -11.88 -10.63 -15.06
N ASP A 112 -12.78 -10.73 -14.08
CA ASP A 112 -13.95 -11.63 -14.12
C ASP A 112 -14.89 -11.33 -15.30
N LYS A 113 -14.91 -10.07 -15.76
CA LYS A 113 -15.70 -9.62 -16.92
C LYS A 113 -14.94 -9.76 -18.25
N GLY A 114 -13.71 -10.26 -18.24
CA GLY A 114 -12.90 -10.42 -19.44
C GLY A 114 -12.33 -9.11 -20.00
N ASP A 115 -12.19 -8.06 -19.20
CA ASP A 115 -11.54 -6.81 -19.65
C ASP A 115 -10.09 -7.08 -20.03
N LEU A 116 -9.76 -6.93 -21.32
CA LEU A 116 -8.46 -7.29 -21.89
C LEU A 116 -7.29 -6.53 -21.24
N ARG A 117 -7.50 -5.25 -20.88
CA ARG A 117 -6.48 -4.44 -20.21
C ARG A 117 -6.28 -4.91 -18.76
N ALA A 118 -7.34 -5.25 -18.05
CA ALA A 118 -7.23 -5.80 -16.70
C ALA A 118 -6.57 -7.19 -16.69
N LEU A 119 -6.81 -8.01 -17.73
CA LEU A 119 -6.17 -9.33 -17.88
C LEU A 119 -4.66 -9.25 -18.12
N GLN A 120 -4.11 -8.08 -18.49
CA GLN A 120 -2.67 -7.85 -18.53
C GLN A 120 -2.02 -7.85 -17.14
N VAL A 121 -2.78 -7.59 -16.07
CA VAL A 121 -2.26 -7.61 -14.70
C VAL A 121 -2.12 -9.04 -14.21
N LYS A 122 -0.87 -9.48 -14.05
CA LYS A 122 -0.49 -10.84 -13.63
C LYS A 122 -0.23 -10.96 -12.14
N LEU A 123 0.10 -9.86 -11.46
CA LEU A 123 0.35 -9.81 -10.02
C LEU A 123 -0.42 -8.65 -9.38
N ALA A 124 -1.18 -8.91 -8.31
CA ALA A 124 -1.78 -7.86 -7.49
C ALA A 124 -1.16 -7.84 -6.08
N VAL A 125 -0.47 -6.75 -5.76
CA VAL A 125 0.03 -6.43 -4.42
C VAL A 125 -0.98 -5.53 -3.70
N GLY A 126 -1.60 -6.06 -2.65
CA GLY A 126 -2.57 -5.35 -1.83
C GLY A 126 -1.91 -4.53 -0.72
N LEU A 127 -2.28 -3.26 -0.56
CA LEU A 127 -1.87 -2.44 0.59
C LEU A 127 -2.92 -2.52 1.69
N PHE A 128 -2.51 -2.59 2.95
CA PHE A 128 -3.45 -2.42 4.06
C PHE A 128 -4.01 -1.00 4.05
N CYS A 129 -5.32 -0.85 4.22
CA CYS A 129 -5.98 0.44 4.13
C CYS A 129 -7.19 0.53 5.07
N SER A 130 -7.18 1.53 5.95
CA SER A 130 -8.35 1.89 6.75
C SER A 130 -9.26 2.86 6.00
N HIS A 131 -8.68 3.99 5.59
CA HIS A 131 -9.35 5.12 4.95
C HIS A 131 -8.37 5.81 4.00
N SER A 132 -8.92 6.61 3.10
CA SER A 132 -8.18 7.54 2.25
C SER A 132 -8.90 8.88 2.25
N PHE A 133 -8.17 9.96 2.00
CA PHE A 133 -8.66 11.33 2.03
C PHE A 133 -8.72 11.92 0.62
N SER A 134 -9.50 12.99 0.44
CA SER A 134 -9.40 13.81 -0.77
C SER A 134 -8.14 14.67 -0.74
N TYR A 135 -7.64 15.05 -1.92
CA TYR A 135 -6.51 15.98 -2.01
C TYR A 135 -6.91 17.34 -1.44
N GLU A 136 -8.10 17.80 -1.81
CA GLU A 136 -8.69 19.07 -1.40
C GLU A 136 -8.90 19.12 0.12
N GLY A 137 -9.27 17.99 0.74
CA GLY A 137 -9.53 17.92 2.17
C GLY A 137 -8.24 17.79 2.99
N LEU A 138 -7.40 16.81 2.68
CA LEU A 138 -6.18 16.59 3.45
C LEU A 138 -5.12 17.64 3.13
N ILE A 139 -4.72 17.76 1.85
CA ILE A 139 -3.56 18.58 1.48
C ILE A 139 -3.92 20.06 1.49
N GLU A 140 -4.99 20.46 0.80
CA GLU A 140 -5.32 21.88 0.64
C GLU A 140 -5.99 22.47 1.90
N ALA A 141 -7.09 21.88 2.38
CA ALA A 141 -7.80 22.42 3.55
C ALA A 141 -7.02 22.17 4.85
N LYS A 142 -6.70 20.93 5.21
CA LYS A 142 -6.09 20.66 6.51
C LYS A 142 -4.62 21.06 6.62
N LEU A 143 -3.79 20.70 5.64
CA LEU A 143 -2.35 20.96 5.76
C LEU A 143 -1.99 22.38 5.33
N ARG A 144 -2.39 22.80 4.13
CA ARG A 144 -2.03 24.13 3.63
C ARG A 144 -2.77 25.25 4.34
N HIS A 145 -4.09 25.18 4.42
CA HIS A 145 -4.90 26.26 4.98
C HIS A 145 -4.90 26.26 6.53
N ASP A 146 -5.31 25.17 7.18
CA ASP A 146 -5.48 25.17 8.64
C ASP A 146 -4.15 25.17 9.41
N LEU A 147 -3.10 24.55 8.86
CA LEU A 147 -1.81 24.41 9.54
C LEU A 147 -0.70 25.28 8.92
N GLY A 148 -0.97 25.97 7.81
CA GLY A 148 0.03 26.77 7.12
C GLY A 148 1.21 25.98 6.54
N LEU A 149 1.08 24.66 6.40
CA LEU A 149 2.14 23.78 5.93
C LEU A 149 2.18 23.73 4.40
N LYS A 150 3.35 24.02 3.81
CA LYS A 150 3.50 23.86 2.37
C LYS A 150 3.79 22.39 2.05
N PRO A 151 3.10 21.76 1.08
CA PRO A 151 3.31 20.34 0.78
C PRO A 151 4.75 19.98 0.45
N GLU A 152 5.49 20.88 -0.20
CA GLU A 152 6.91 20.71 -0.55
C GLU A 152 7.85 20.63 0.66
N GLU A 153 7.42 21.09 1.84
CA GLU A 153 8.19 21.00 3.09
C GLU A 153 8.04 19.62 3.75
N ILE A 154 7.05 18.83 3.32
CA ILE A 154 6.70 17.56 3.93
C ILE A 154 7.54 16.44 3.31
N ARG A 155 8.35 15.80 4.14
CA ARG A 155 9.18 14.65 3.78
C ARG A 155 8.37 13.35 3.81
N LYS A 156 7.57 13.14 4.85
CA LYS A 156 6.84 11.89 5.07
C LYS A 156 5.56 12.13 5.88
N MET A 157 4.51 11.38 5.55
CA MET A 157 3.30 11.30 6.36
C MET A 157 3.16 9.89 6.91
N ASN A 158 2.64 9.73 8.13
CA ASN A 158 2.36 8.42 8.71
C ASN A 158 1.09 8.38 9.56
N ILE A 159 0.47 7.21 9.68
CA ILE A 159 -0.66 6.98 10.60
C ILE A 159 -0.28 5.86 11.57
N LYS A 160 0.10 6.24 12.79
CA LYS A 160 0.41 5.33 13.91
C LYS A 160 -0.31 5.82 15.18
N GLY A 161 -1.63 5.57 15.26
CA GLY A 161 -2.50 6.08 16.33
C GLY A 161 -2.81 7.59 16.23
N ARG A 162 -1.86 8.36 15.70
CA ARG A 162 -1.97 9.78 15.31
C ARG A 162 -1.54 9.94 13.86
N PHE A 163 -1.86 11.09 13.26
CA PHE A 163 -1.33 11.47 11.96
C PHE A 163 -0.03 12.24 12.17
N LEU A 164 1.06 11.68 11.67
CA LEU A 164 2.42 12.19 11.83
C LEU A 164 2.84 12.84 10.51
N ILE A 165 3.41 14.03 10.58
CA ILE A 165 3.92 14.79 9.43
C ILE A 165 5.38 15.12 9.73
N GLU A 166 6.30 14.44 9.07
CA GLU A 166 7.73 14.68 9.18
C GLU A 166 8.14 15.68 8.09
N LEU A 167 8.75 16.80 8.49
CA LEU A 167 9.24 17.82 7.58
C LEU A 167 10.70 17.57 7.18
N PHE A 168 11.15 18.18 6.09
CA PHE A 168 12.57 18.17 5.71
C PHE A 168 13.46 18.92 6.71
N SER A 169 12.89 19.83 7.51
CA SER A 169 13.59 20.51 8.61
C SER A 169 13.93 19.59 9.79
N GLY A 170 13.37 18.38 9.83
CA GLY A 170 13.47 17.45 10.97
C GLY A 170 12.36 17.60 12.00
N GLU A 171 11.54 18.66 11.94
CA GLU A 171 10.35 18.79 12.78
C GLU A 171 9.31 17.72 12.45
N THR A 172 8.68 17.14 13.48
CA THR A 172 7.51 16.26 13.33
C THR A 172 6.29 16.88 13.98
N LYS A 173 5.23 17.07 13.19
CA LYS A 173 3.92 17.53 13.67
C LYS A 173 2.98 16.34 13.84
N GLU A 174 2.18 16.37 14.90
CA GLU A 174 1.23 15.29 15.21
C GLU A 174 -0.20 15.80 15.35
N LEU A 175 -1.13 15.17 14.62
CA LEU A 175 -2.55 15.50 14.67
C LEU A 175 -3.38 14.33 15.21
N PRO A 176 -4.38 14.59 16.06
CA PRO A 176 -5.41 13.62 16.38
C PRO A 176 -6.15 13.15 15.11
N LEU A 177 -6.32 11.83 14.94
CA LEU A 177 -7.05 11.27 13.78
C LEU A 177 -8.50 11.77 13.67
N LYS A 178 -9.11 12.21 14.78
CA LYS A 178 -10.46 12.80 14.80
C LYS A 178 -10.56 14.06 13.93
N GLU A 179 -9.49 14.83 13.81
CA GLU A 179 -9.45 16.05 13.00
C GLU A 179 -9.41 15.76 11.51
N LEU A 180 -9.01 14.54 11.12
CA LEU A 180 -9.00 14.12 9.72
C LEU A 180 -10.32 13.51 9.26
N ARG A 181 -11.21 13.16 10.19
CA ARG A 181 -12.49 12.52 9.88
C ARG A 181 -13.33 13.29 8.85
N PRO A 182 -13.45 14.63 8.90
CA PRO A 182 -14.22 15.38 7.90
C PRO A 182 -13.69 15.23 6.47
N TYR A 183 -12.40 14.91 6.30
CA TYR A 183 -11.73 14.79 5.00
C TYR A 183 -11.67 13.36 4.48
N VAL A 184 -12.19 12.38 5.24
CA VAL A 184 -12.28 10.98 4.81
C VAL A 184 -13.21 10.88 3.62
N ARG A 185 -12.80 10.15 2.58
CA ARG A 185 -13.65 9.92 1.41
C ARG A 185 -14.91 9.13 1.82
N PRO A 186 -16.13 9.57 1.44
CA PRO A 186 -17.36 8.88 1.81
C PRO A 186 -17.37 7.39 1.43
N ALA A 187 -16.80 7.03 0.27
CA ALA A 187 -16.70 5.64 -0.18
C ALA A 187 -15.95 4.71 0.81
N CYS A 188 -15.04 5.24 1.61
CA CYS A 188 -14.30 4.44 2.60
C CYS A 188 -15.19 3.93 3.73
N THR A 189 -16.30 4.59 4.02
CA THR A 189 -17.29 4.19 5.05
C THR A 189 -18.07 2.94 4.66
N ARG A 190 -18.06 2.55 3.37
CA ARG A 190 -18.74 1.36 2.85
C ARG A 190 -17.78 0.24 2.46
N CYS A 191 -16.49 0.40 2.80
CA CYS A 191 -15.47 -0.60 2.55
C CYS A 191 -15.28 -1.44 3.82
N HIS A 192 -15.36 -2.76 3.68
CA HIS A 192 -15.20 -3.73 4.78
C HIS A 192 -13.88 -4.52 4.70
N ASP A 193 -13.04 -4.22 3.71
CA ASP A 193 -11.75 -4.89 3.50
C ASP A 193 -10.61 -3.99 4.01
N PHE A 194 -9.83 -4.51 4.96
CA PHE A 194 -8.67 -3.82 5.52
C PHE A 194 -7.36 -4.30 4.91
N THR A 195 -7.22 -5.61 4.68
CA THR A 195 -5.95 -6.27 4.38
C THR A 195 -5.78 -6.57 2.89
N GLY A 196 -6.70 -6.17 2.02
CA GLY A 196 -6.63 -6.42 0.58
C GLY A 196 -6.84 -7.90 0.26
N GLU A 197 -8.02 -8.42 0.61
CA GLU A 197 -8.29 -9.86 0.66
C GLU A 197 -8.25 -10.58 -0.69
N LYS A 198 -8.33 -9.83 -1.80
CA LYS A 198 -8.29 -10.36 -3.17
C LYS A 198 -6.95 -10.19 -3.88
N ALA A 199 -5.91 -9.77 -3.17
CA ALA A 199 -4.56 -9.66 -3.69
C ALA A 199 -3.88 -11.03 -3.81
N ASP A 200 -2.76 -11.11 -4.52
CA ASP A 200 -1.89 -12.28 -4.50
C ASP A 200 -1.03 -12.29 -3.22
N ILE A 201 -0.56 -11.11 -2.83
CA ILE A 201 0.18 -10.82 -1.62
C ILE A 201 -0.28 -9.47 -1.07
N SER A 202 -0.46 -9.36 0.25
CA SER A 202 -0.85 -8.11 0.89
C SER A 202 0.18 -7.64 1.90
N VAL A 203 0.45 -6.34 1.95
CA VAL A 203 1.53 -5.75 2.74
C VAL A 203 1.04 -4.52 3.51
N GLY A 204 1.44 -4.41 4.78
CA GLY A 204 1.24 -3.20 5.59
C GLY A 204 1.95 -3.30 6.94
N ALA A 205 2.20 -2.17 7.63
CA ALA A 205 3.02 -2.18 8.84
C ALA A 205 2.26 -2.37 10.16
N VAL A 206 1.15 -1.66 10.39
CA VAL A 206 0.31 -1.73 11.61
C VAL A 206 1.11 -1.97 12.90
N GLY A 207 1.63 -0.92 13.50
CA GLY A 207 2.36 -1.01 14.77
C GLY A 207 3.82 -1.46 14.63
N LEU A 208 4.17 -2.15 13.53
CA LEU A 208 5.57 -2.47 13.23
C LEU A 208 6.37 -1.22 12.89
N ASP A 209 7.63 -1.21 13.31
CA ASP A 209 8.59 -0.18 12.94
C ASP A 209 9.68 -0.74 12.03
N GLY A 210 9.86 -0.11 10.86
CA GLY A 210 10.81 -0.57 9.84
C GLY A 210 10.54 -1.96 9.26
N LYS A 211 9.35 -2.53 9.48
CA LYS A 211 8.94 -3.85 8.96
C LYS A 211 7.51 -3.82 8.44
N ASN A 212 7.12 -4.85 7.69
CA ASN A 212 5.75 -5.03 7.23
C ASN A 212 5.23 -6.41 7.63
N PHE A 213 3.95 -6.50 7.99
CA PHE A 213 3.20 -7.73 7.83
C PHE A 213 3.06 -8.03 6.34
N VAL A 214 3.24 -9.30 5.99
CA VAL A 214 3.06 -9.84 4.65
C VAL A 214 2.08 -11.01 4.74
N ILE A 215 0.90 -10.84 4.16
CA ILE A 215 -0.14 -11.87 4.06
C ILE A 215 -0.08 -12.45 2.64
N VAL A 216 0.37 -13.70 2.51
CA VAL A 216 0.42 -14.43 1.25
C VAL A 216 -0.92 -15.12 1.02
N ARG A 217 -1.54 -14.89 -0.14
CA ARG A 217 -2.91 -15.39 -0.42
C ARG A 217 -2.94 -16.46 -1.49
N THR A 218 -2.26 -16.23 -2.61
CA THR A 218 -2.26 -17.15 -3.76
C THR A 218 -0.97 -17.96 -3.84
N ALA A 219 -0.99 -19.02 -4.66
CA ALA A 219 0.22 -19.80 -4.95
C ALA A 219 1.31 -18.92 -5.59
N LEU A 220 0.91 -17.96 -6.44
CA LEU A 220 1.81 -16.95 -7.01
C LEU A 220 2.47 -16.11 -5.91
N GLY A 221 1.69 -15.59 -4.96
CA GLY A 221 2.23 -14.83 -3.83
C GLY A 221 3.21 -15.64 -2.98
N LYS A 222 2.97 -16.95 -2.80
CA LYS A 222 3.86 -17.85 -2.06
C LYS A 222 5.18 -18.05 -2.80
N ALA A 223 5.12 -18.38 -4.08
CA ALA A 223 6.31 -18.55 -4.91
C ALA A 223 7.16 -17.26 -4.95
N LEU A 224 6.52 -16.09 -4.98
CA LEU A 224 7.21 -14.81 -4.94
C LEU A 224 7.91 -14.57 -3.59
N LEU A 225 7.22 -14.82 -2.46
CA LEU A 225 7.82 -14.71 -1.13
C LEU A 225 9.04 -15.62 -1.00
N ASP A 226 8.90 -16.89 -1.41
CA ASP A 226 9.97 -17.89 -1.31
C ASP A 226 11.20 -17.51 -2.15
N ARG A 227 10.98 -16.93 -3.34
CA ARG A 227 12.09 -16.41 -4.17
C ARG A 227 12.81 -15.24 -3.49
N LEU A 228 12.07 -14.34 -2.85
CA LEU A 228 12.66 -13.18 -2.16
C LEU A 228 13.44 -13.60 -0.91
N GLU A 229 12.90 -14.54 -0.13
CA GLU A 229 13.57 -15.14 1.02
C GLU A 229 14.84 -15.89 0.58
N GLY A 230 14.72 -16.81 -0.39
CA GLY A 230 15.81 -17.65 -0.85
C GLY A 230 16.96 -16.89 -1.53
N SER A 231 16.70 -15.68 -2.02
CA SER A 231 17.72 -14.79 -2.61
C SER A 231 18.23 -13.72 -1.64
N GLY A 232 17.76 -13.70 -0.38
CA GLY A 232 18.19 -12.74 0.64
C GLY A 232 17.79 -11.29 0.36
N GLN A 233 16.81 -11.06 -0.51
CA GLN A 233 16.32 -9.70 -0.82
C GLN A 233 15.40 -9.15 0.28
N ILE A 234 14.84 -10.04 1.08
CA ILE A 234 14.09 -9.71 2.30
C ILE A 234 14.55 -10.60 3.45
N GLU A 235 14.44 -10.07 4.65
CA GLU A 235 14.46 -10.83 5.89
C GLU A 235 13.02 -11.13 6.30
N THR A 236 12.77 -12.36 6.76
CA THR A 236 11.47 -12.76 7.29
C THR A 236 11.56 -13.23 8.73
N TYR A 237 10.48 -12.96 9.45
CA TYR A 237 10.38 -13.20 10.87
C TYR A 237 9.06 -13.91 11.15
N PRO A 238 9.08 -14.94 12.02
CA PRO A 238 7.85 -15.58 12.49
C PRO A 238 6.91 -14.54 13.12
N VAL A 239 5.63 -14.55 12.71
CA VAL A 239 4.64 -13.54 13.15
C VAL A 239 4.36 -13.62 14.65
N ASP A 240 4.58 -14.78 15.25
CA ASP A 240 4.42 -15.07 16.66
C ASP A 240 5.40 -14.31 17.56
N LEU A 241 6.47 -13.74 17.01
CA LEU A 241 7.35 -12.79 17.71
C LEU A 241 6.73 -11.39 17.84
N TYR A 242 5.62 -11.13 17.14
CA TYR A 242 4.96 -9.81 17.02
C TYR A 242 3.49 -9.87 17.43
N GLN A 243 3.17 -10.59 18.51
CA GLN A 243 1.79 -10.80 18.98
C GLN A 243 1.04 -9.49 19.24
N LYS A 244 1.71 -8.47 19.81
CA LYS A 244 1.07 -7.19 20.13
C LYS A 244 0.62 -6.46 18.87
N GLU A 245 1.48 -6.40 17.86
CA GLU A 245 1.19 -5.78 16.57
C GLU A 245 0.14 -6.59 15.79
N LEU A 246 0.19 -7.92 15.90
CA LEU A 246 -0.79 -8.82 15.31
C LEU A 246 -2.18 -8.62 15.93
N GLU A 247 -2.28 -8.46 17.25
CA GLU A 247 -3.53 -8.11 17.93
C GLU A 247 -4.10 -6.79 17.44
N VAL A 248 -3.25 -5.78 17.20
CA VAL A 248 -3.68 -4.49 16.64
C VAL A 248 -4.18 -4.67 15.20
N LEU A 249 -3.47 -5.44 14.36
CA LEU A 249 -3.90 -5.79 13.00
C LEU A 249 -5.28 -6.44 12.99
N VAL A 250 -5.49 -7.47 13.80
CA VAL A 250 -6.78 -8.17 13.94
C VAL A 250 -7.88 -7.20 14.39
N ARG A 251 -7.61 -6.38 15.41
CA ARG A 251 -8.58 -5.40 15.91
C ARG A 251 -8.97 -4.38 14.85
N LEU A 252 -8.03 -3.87 14.06
CA LEU A 252 -8.30 -2.91 12.99
C LEU A 252 -9.07 -3.55 11.84
N ALA A 253 -8.74 -4.79 11.46
CA ALA A 253 -9.46 -5.53 10.44
C ALA A 253 -10.91 -5.83 10.86
N LEU A 254 -11.15 -6.25 12.10
CA LEU A 254 -12.49 -6.44 12.66
C LEU A 254 -13.28 -5.12 12.67
N LYS A 255 -12.67 -4.03 13.13
CA LYS A 255 -13.31 -2.72 13.13
C LYS A 255 -13.68 -2.24 11.73
N LYS A 256 -12.86 -2.57 10.72
CA LYS A 256 -13.16 -2.23 9.32
C LYS A 256 -14.38 -2.98 8.81
N ARG A 257 -14.56 -4.23 9.22
CA ARG A 257 -15.71 -5.07 8.84
C ARG A 257 -17.01 -4.59 9.47
N THR A 258 -16.96 -4.06 10.69
CA THR A 258 -18.15 -3.65 11.44
C THR A 258 -18.56 -2.19 11.23
N ILE A 259 -18.00 -1.49 10.21
CA ILE A 259 -18.48 -0.15 9.87
C ILE A 259 -19.97 -0.25 9.46
N PRO A 260 -20.88 0.51 10.09
CA PRO A 260 -22.28 0.51 9.70
C PRO A 260 -22.46 0.99 8.26
N VAL A 261 -23.30 0.31 7.50
CA VAL A 261 -23.66 0.69 6.12
C VAL A 261 -24.71 1.80 6.12
#